data_AF-A0A661V7L4-F1
#
_entry.id   AF-A0A661V7L4-F1
#
_cell.length_a   1.000
_cell.length_b   1.000
_cell.length_c   1.000
_cell.angle_alpha   90.00
_cell.angle_beta   90.00
_cell.angle_gamma   90.00
#
_symmetry.space_group_name_H-M   'P 1'
#
loop_
_entity.id
_entity.type
_entity.pdbx_description
1 polymer ?
#
loop_
_entity_poly.entity_id
_entity_poly.type
_entity_poly.pdbx_seq_one_letter_code
_entity_poly.pdbx_strand_id
1 'polypeptide(L)'
;MRRLVWEIAGKVHYPYTCCIINNQLAGFLDEFSDGGEVKLLDVRSGEGRRTYERTLAFLVAYVLDKKNLRDQLKIEHSYGDTLYGEVRGMESKEAVRIIKSGLSEVIERNLRIEKLELTKAEAISIFQRERRADDLRLLKYLVKDVINVYKMDNFFAYFAGPLLPETSFIKIYDVVPYGPGFLIVLPSRDNPEKLAEVKERIKLFETFQESKRWAEILAIEDVGYLNDAIYSMKISELIKIQEALHEKKIGKIADIITENYDRIKLILISGPSSSGKTTFAKRLKVHLRVNGLMPKTISLDNYFVDREYTPRDEDGNLDFDAFEALDYRLFIEHVKKLLEGEEVEIPAFDFKEGRRKPHGSKIKMEKGDILIVEGIHALNPRLTEGVDDSVKFKIYVS
;
A
#
# COMPACT_ATOMS: atom_id res chain seq x y z
N MET A 1 36.46 6.94 -17.45
CA MET A 1 36.87 7.05 -16.02
C MET A 1 35.59 6.91 -15.21
N ARG A 2 35.52 6.13 -14.13
CA ARG A 2 34.27 6.09 -13.35
C ARG A 2 34.10 7.44 -12.67
N ARG A 3 32.96 8.07 -12.89
CA ARG A 3 32.55 9.34 -12.27
C ARG A 3 31.18 9.14 -11.65
N LEU A 4 30.86 9.92 -10.63
CA LEU A 4 29.53 9.86 -10.04
C LEU A 4 28.51 10.41 -11.05
N VAL A 5 27.31 9.85 -11.07
CA VAL A 5 26.26 10.27 -12.01
C VAL A 5 25.99 11.78 -11.95
N TRP A 6 25.97 12.37 -10.76
CA TRP A 6 25.81 13.83 -10.60
C TRP A 6 26.97 14.67 -11.15
N GLU A 7 28.15 14.09 -11.39
CA GLU A 7 29.28 14.79 -12.03
C GLU A 7 29.18 14.69 -13.56
N ILE A 8 28.58 13.60 -14.06
CA ILE A 8 28.42 13.32 -15.49
C ILE A 8 27.20 14.05 -16.06
N ALA A 9 26.09 14.06 -15.33
CA ALA A 9 24.82 14.63 -15.79
C ALA A 9 24.74 16.18 -15.73
N GLY A 10 25.82 16.87 -15.33
CA GLY A 10 25.85 18.33 -15.12
C GLY A 10 25.32 18.75 -13.74
N LYS A 11 24.95 20.03 -13.54
CA LYS A 11 24.33 20.52 -12.29
C LYS A 11 22.89 19.97 -12.15
N VAL A 12 22.78 18.71 -11.76
CA VAL A 12 21.50 18.11 -11.37
C VAL A 12 20.98 18.85 -10.13
N HIS A 13 19.73 19.28 -10.20
CA HIS A 13 19.07 20.03 -9.14
C HIS A 13 17.63 19.54 -9.03
N TYR A 14 16.99 19.89 -7.91
CA TYR A 14 15.55 19.75 -7.77
C TYR A 14 14.82 20.31 -9.01
N PRO A 15 13.84 19.59 -9.62
CA PRO A 15 13.10 18.47 -9.05
C PRO A 15 13.63 17.07 -9.40
N TYR A 16 14.81 16.96 -10.02
CA TYR A 16 15.42 15.66 -10.34
C TYR A 16 15.98 15.00 -9.09
N THR A 17 15.75 13.69 -8.94
CA THR A 17 16.13 12.96 -7.72
C THR A 17 16.86 11.65 -7.96
N CYS A 18 16.67 11.02 -9.12
CA CYS A 18 17.42 9.86 -9.57
C CYS A 18 17.43 9.78 -11.11
N CYS A 19 17.91 8.68 -11.68
CA CYS A 19 17.91 8.47 -13.12
C CYS A 19 17.78 6.99 -13.50
N ILE A 20 17.50 6.76 -14.78
CA ILE A 20 17.65 5.46 -15.43
C ILE A 20 18.88 5.52 -16.31
N ILE A 21 19.76 4.54 -16.18
CA ILE A 21 20.95 4.37 -17.02
C ILE A 21 20.90 2.96 -17.62
N ASN A 22 20.90 2.85 -18.94
CA ASN A 22 20.79 1.57 -19.65
C ASN A 22 19.64 0.69 -19.12
N ASN A 23 18.46 1.27 -18.94
CA ASN A 23 17.25 0.65 -18.37
C ASN A 23 17.37 0.14 -16.92
N GLN A 24 18.39 0.57 -16.17
CA GLN A 24 18.54 0.28 -14.74
C GLN A 24 18.40 1.55 -13.91
N LEU A 25 17.71 1.45 -12.78
CA LEU A 25 17.59 2.55 -11.81
C LEU A 25 18.96 2.83 -11.18
N ALA A 26 19.36 4.10 -11.16
CA ALA A 26 20.57 4.59 -10.52
C ALA A 26 20.29 5.88 -9.74
N GLY A 27 20.96 6.03 -8.61
CA GLY A 27 21.05 7.27 -7.85
C GLY A 27 22.16 8.18 -8.36
N PHE A 28 22.12 9.42 -7.89
CA PHE A 28 23.14 10.42 -8.21
C PHE A 28 24.51 10.14 -7.57
N LEU A 29 24.52 9.33 -6.52
CA LEU A 29 25.71 8.84 -5.82
C LEU A 29 26.26 7.52 -6.40
N ASP A 30 25.67 6.98 -7.47
CA ASP A 30 26.21 5.80 -8.14
C ASP A 30 27.33 6.18 -9.12
N GLU A 31 28.30 5.30 -9.30
CA GLU A 31 29.36 5.46 -10.29
C GLU A 31 28.94 4.91 -11.65
N PHE A 32 29.32 5.60 -12.72
CA PHE A 32 29.05 5.15 -14.08
C PHE A 32 30.27 5.31 -15.01
N SER A 33 30.39 4.42 -15.99
CA SER A 33 31.39 4.46 -17.05
C SER A 33 30.84 5.15 -18.29
N ASP A 34 31.59 6.10 -18.85
CA ASP A 34 31.21 6.90 -20.03
C ASP A 34 30.57 6.07 -21.16
N GLY A 35 29.47 6.56 -21.76
CA GLY A 35 28.88 6.01 -22.99
C GLY A 35 27.48 5.36 -22.90
N GLY A 36 26.67 5.68 -21.87
CA GLY A 36 25.29 5.20 -21.73
C GLY A 36 24.24 6.31 -21.85
N GLU A 37 23.01 5.95 -22.21
CA GLU A 37 21.87 6.86 -22.22
C GLU A 37 21.40 7.09 -20.77
N VAL A 38 21.36 8.35 -20.35
CA VAL A 38 20.91 8.76 -19.01
C VAL A 38 19.56 9.47 -19.13
N LYS A 39 18.53 8.89 -18.53
CA LYS A 39 17.21 9.51 -18.40
C LYS A 39 17.00 9.97 -16.98
N LEU A 40 17.01 11.29 -16.75
CA LEU A 40 16.72 11.86 -15.44
C LEU A 40 15.27 11.61 -15.04
N LEU A 41 15.07 11.27 -13.77
CA LEU A 41 13.78 11.07 -13.14
C LEU A 41 13.56 12.15 -12.09
N ASP A 42 12.39 12.79 -12.14
CA ASP A 42 11.99 13.80 -11.17
C ASP A 42 11.10 13.24 -10.06
N VAL A 43 10.83 14.07 -9.05
CA VAL A 43 9.99 13.75 -7.90
C VAL A 43 8.53 13.40 -8.23
N ARG A 44 8.07 13.61 -9.46
CA ARG A 44 6.73 13.19 -9.92
C ARG A 44 6.71 11.73 -10.35
N SER A 45 7.84 11.22 -10.84
CA SER A 45 8.01 9.81 -11.20
C SER A 45 7.97 8.89 -9.96
N GLY A 46 7.58 7.62 -10.14
CA GLY A 46 7.48 6.66 -9.04
C GLY A 46 8.80 6.48 -8.26
N GLU A 47 9.91 6.23 -8.96
CA GLU A 47 11.22 6.06 -8.31
C GLU A 47 11.84 7.39 -7.87
N GLY A 48 11.61 8.47 -8.61
CA GLY A 48 12.10 9.78 -8.21
C GLY A 48 11.44 10.26 -6.91
N ARG A 49 10.13 10.03 -6.77
CA ARG A 49 9.40 10.28 -5.52
C ARG A 49 9.92 9.44 -4.35
N ARG A 50 10.10 8.12 -4.56
CA ARG A 50 10.63 7.23 -3.52
C ARG A 50 12.04 7.63 -3.08
N THR A 51 12.87 8.15 -3.97
CA THR A 51 14.21 8.67 -3.64
C THR A 51 14.11 9.91 -2.74
N TYR A 52 13.17 10.80 -3.02
CA TYR A 52 12.89 11.98 -2.19
C TYR A 52 12.34 11.58 -0.80
N GLU A 53 11.39 10.64 -0.76
CA GLU A 53 10.82 10.09 0.48
C GLU A 53 11.89 9.44 1.37
N ARG A 54 12.72 8.56 0.81
CA ARG A 54 13.83 7.91 1.53
C ARG A 54 14.82 8.94 2.09
N THR A 55 15.14 9.97 1.31
CA THR A 55 16.03 11.04 1.75
C THR A 55 15.41 11.80 2.92
N LEU A 56 14.13 12.19 2.85
CA LEU A 56 13.44 12.83 3.97
C LEU A 56 13.39 11.93 5.21
N ALA A 57 13.10 10.64 5.06
CA ALA A 57 13.12 9.67 6.16
C ALA A 57 14.52 9.57 6.80
N PHE A 58 15.59 9.55 6.00
CA PHE A 58 16.97 9.58 6.47
C PHE A 58 17.27 10.86 7.27
N LEU A 59 16.85 12.03 6.78
CA LEU A 59 17.06 13.30 7.47
C LEU A 59 16.26 13.40 8.77
N VAL A 60 15.01 12.92 8.80
CA VAL A 60 14.21 12.85 10.04
C VAL A 60 14.89 11.93 11.07
N ALA A 61 15.36 10.76 10.64
CA ALA A 61 16.08 9.83 11.51
C ALA A 61 17.37 10.47 12.07
N TYR A 62 18.14 11.17 11.24
CA TYR A 62 19.34 11.91 11.65
C TYR A 62 19.02 13.04 12.66
N VAL A 63 17.95 13.81 12.42
CA VAL A 63 17.53 14.89 13.32
C VAL A 63 17.16 14.35 14.69
N LEU A 64 16.43 13.22 14.74
CA LEU A 64 16.04 12.59 16.00
C LEU A 64 17.21 11.86 16.67
N ASP A 65 18.17 11.34 15.92
CA ASP A 65 19.41 10.75 16.43
C ASP A 65 20.23 11.76 17.24
N LYS A 66 20.37 12.99 16.74
CA LYS A 66 21.00 14.11 17.49
C LYS A 66 20.33 14.42 18.84
N LYS A 67 19.10 13.98 19.04
CA LYS A 67 18.32 14.15 20.27
C LYS A 67 18.23 12.87 21.10
N ASN A 68 18.90 11.78 20.69
CA ASN A 68 18.77 10.45 21.26
C ASN A 68 17.32 9.90 21.20
N LEU A 69 16.56 10.30 20.17
CA LEU A 69 15.17 9.91 19.95
C LEU A 69 14.99 8.97 18.75
N ARG A 70 16.07 8.59 18.06
CA ARG A 70 16.01 7.74 16.86
C ARG A 70 15.30 6.41 17.11
N ASP A 71 15.61 5.72 18.20
CA ASP A 71 15.01 4.41 18.51
C ASP A 71 13.50 4.48 18.81
N GLN A 72 12.97 5.69 19.00
CA GLN A 72 11.54 5.93 19.18
C GLN A 72 10.83 6.20 17.84
N LEU A 73 11.56 6.52 16.78
CA LEU A 73 11.01 6.81 15.47
C LEU A 73 10.53 5.53 14.79
N LYS A 74 9.29 5.54 14.31
CA LYS A 74 8.79 4.61 13.30
C LYS A 74 8.32 5.41 12.09
N ILE A 75 8.95 5.20 10.95
CA ILE A 75 8.42 5.63 9.66
C ILE A 75 7.60 4.45 9.13
N GLU A 76 6.32 4.66 8.88
CA GLU A 76 5.40 3.57 8.57
C GLU A 76 5.05 3.53 7.08
N HIS A 77 3.85 3.99 6.71
CA HIS A 77 3.29 3.81 5.38
C HIS A 77 3.14 5.15 4.64
N SER A 78 3.14 5.09 3.31
CA SER A 78 2.74 6.23 2.49
C SER A 78 1.25 6.49 2.66
N TYR A 79 0.87 7.75 2.82
CA TYR A 79 -0.51 8.18 2.98
C TYR A 79 -0.83 9.26 1.93
N GLY A 80 -1.27 8.82 0.75
CA GLY A 80 -1.42 9.69 -0.41
C GLY A 80 -0.07 10.29 -0.82
N ASP A 81 0.03 11.61 -0.83
CA ASP A 81 1.26 12.34 -1.14
C ASP A 81 2.07 12.71 0.11
N THR A 82 1.97 11.88 1.14
CA THR A 82 2.68 12.07 2.41
C THR A 82 3.27 10.76 2.91
N LEU A 83 4.19 10.83 3.86
CA LEU A 83 4.71 9.68 4.61
C LEU A 83 4.31 9.80 6.07
N TYR A 84 3.63 8.78 6.61
CA TYR A 84 3.24 8.76 8.02
C TYR A 84 4.36 8.21 8.90
N GLY A 85 4.57 8.84 10.06
CA GLY A 85 5.48 8.36 11.07
C GLY A 85 5.04 8.72 12.48
N GLU A 86 5.62 8.04 13.46
CA GLU A 86 5.36 8.25 14.88
C GLU A 86 6.67 8.31 15.66
N VAL A 87 6.67 9.05 16.77
CA VAL A 87 7.75 9.02 17.76
C VAL A 87 7.16 8.46 19.05
N ARG A 88 7.54 7.23 19.39
CA ARG A 88 6.97 6.51 20.53
C ARG A 88 7.17 7.28 21.84
N GLY A 89 6.07 7.51 22.56
CA GLY A 89 6.09 8.20 23.85
C GLY A 89 6.17 9.73 23.74
N MET A 90 5.96 10.29 22.56
CA MET A 90 5.97 11.72 22.30
C MET A 90 4.68 12.16 21.61
N GLU A 91 4.15 13.31 22.03
CA GLU A 91 2.98 13.93 21.39
C GLU A 91 3.31 14.40 19.98
N SER A 92 2.35 14.25 19.04
CA SER A 92 2.53 14.58 17.63
C SER A 92 3.02 16.01 17.40
N LYS A 93 2.45 16.99 18.12
CA LYS A 93 2.84 18.41 18.01
C LYS A 93 4.27 18.67 18.46
N GLU A 94 4.75 17.94 19.46
CA GLU A 94 6.13 18.04 19.95
C GLU A 94 7.11 17.44 18.95
N ALA A 95 6.82 16.22 18.46
CA ALA A 95 7.60 15.56 17.42
C ALA A 95 7.75 16.44 16.18
N VAL A 96 6.64 17.01 15.70
CA VAL A 96 6.62 17.93 14.55
C VAL A 96 7.52 19.14 14.79
N ARG A 97 7.49 19.75 15.98
CA ARG A 97 8.32 20.92 16.30
C ARG A 97 9.81 20.58 16.21
N ILE A 98 10.22 19.45 16.81
CA ILE A 98 11.61 18.97 16.80
C ILE A 98 12.06 18.68 15.37
N ILE A 99 11.25 17.92 14.63
CA ILE A 99 11.57 17.50 13.27
C ILE A 99 11.66 18.70 12.33
N LYS A 100 10.67 19.62 12.35
CA LYS A 100 10.69 20.82 11.50
C LYS A 100 11.94 21.67 11.74
N SER A 101 12.22 22.00 13.01
CA SER A 101 13.37 22.82 13.35
C SER A 101 14.69 22.17 12.92
N GLY A 102 14.83 20.85 13.14
CA GLY A 102 16.05 20.14 12.77
C GLY A 102 16.22 19.97 11.26
N LEU A 103 15.14 19.71 10.51
CA LEU A 103 15.21 19.63 9.05
C LEU A 103 15.60 20.98 8.44
N SER A 104 15.02 22.08 8.91
CA SER A 104 15.39 23.43 8.45
C SER A 104 16.87 23.71 8.68
N GLU A 105 17.39 23.44 9.89
CA GLU A 105 18.82 23.62 10.19
C GLU A 105 19.73 22.80 9.27
N VAL A 106 19.39 21.52 9.06
CA VAL A 106 20.20 20.60 8.27
C VAL A 106 20.21 20.98 6.79
N ILE A 107 19.07 21.41 6.25
CA ILE A 107 18.93 21.82 4.85
C ILE A 107 19.64 23.17 4.60
N GLU A 108 19.51 24.13 5.51
CA GLU A 108 20.21 25.43 5.41
C GLU A 108 21.74 25.28 5.40
N ARG A 109 22.26 24.29 6.13
CA ARG A 109 23.69 23.99 6.18
C ARG A 109 24.23 23.26 4.95
N ASN A 110 23.35 22.81 4.04
CA ASN A 110 23.70 22.01 2.86
C ASN A 110 24.68 20.86 3.15
N LEU A 111 24.36 20.00 4.11
CA LEU A 111 25.19 18.83 4.42
C LEU A 111 25.18 17.81 3.27
N ARG A 112 26.31 17.12 3.10
CA ARG A 112 26.50 16.03 2.12
C ARG A 112 26.14 14.67 2.70
N ILE A 113 25.54 13.82 1.87
CA ILE A 113 25.25 12.43 2.16
C ILE A 113 26.23 11.57 1.37
N GLU A 114 27.02 10.78 2.07
CA GLU A 114 27.98 9.84 1.49
C GLU A 114 27.32 8.48 1.29
N LYS A 115 27.55 7.84 0.13
CA LYS A 115 27.22 6.44 -0.11
C LYS A 115 28.48 5.60 0.07
N LEU A 116 28.44 4.65 1.00
CA LEU A 116 29.53 3.72 1.29
C LEU A 116 29.15 2.32 0.79
N GLU A 117 30.01 1.70 -0.01
CA GLU A 117 29.89 0.29 -0.38
C GLU A 117 30.69 -0.54 0.62
N LEU A 118 29.97 -1.18 1.55
CA LEU A 118 30.57 -1.91 2.66
C LEU A 118 30.27 -3.39 2.53
N THR A 119 31.22 -4.23 2.93
CA THR A 119 30.92 -5.63 3.18
C THR A 119 29.90 -5.76 4.31
N LYS A 120 29.12 -6.85 4.29
CA LYS A 120 28.14 -7.14 5.34
C LYS A 120 28.78 -7.17 6.74
N ALA A 121 30.02 -7.66 6.86
CA ALA A 121 30.76 -7.69 8.12
C ALA A 121 31.10 -6.28 8.65
N GLU A 122 31.55 -5.38 7.78
CA GLU A 122 31.84 -3.98 8.14
C GLU A 122 30.57 -3.26 8.57
N ALA A 123 29.48 -3.41 7.80
CA ALA A 123 28.19 -2.81 8.15
C ALA A 123 27.65 -3.32 9.49
N ILE A 124 27.74 -4.64 9.76
CA ILE A 124 27.36 -5.22 11.06
C ILE A 124 28.18 -4.59 12.20
N SER A 125 29.49 -4.42 12.02
CA SER A 125 30.34 -3.79 13.04
C SER A 125 29.94 -2.34 13.34
N ILE A 126 29.52 -1.58 12.33
CA ILE A 126 29.02 -0.20 12.50
C ILE A 126 27.70 -0.24 13.28
N PHE A 127 26.71 -1.00 12.81
CA PHE A 127 25.38 -1.04 13.40
C PHE A 127 25.34 -1.65 14.80
N GLN A 128 26.28 -2.54 15.15
CA GLN A 128 26.47 -3.01 16.53
C GLN A 128 26.93 -1.88 17.47
N ARG A 129 27.88 -1.04 17.03
CA ARG A 129 28.37 0.10 17.83
C ARG A 129 27.27 1.14 18.04
N GLU A 130 26.43 1.35 17.03
CA GLU A 130 25.27 2.24 17.08
C GLU A 130 24.03 1.62 17.78
N ARG A 131 24.09 0.36 18.21
CA ARG A 131 22.95 -0.37 18.82
C ARG A 131 21.70 -0.48 17.93
N ARG A 132 21.90 -0.62 16.61
CA ARG A 132 20.84 -0.64 15.58
C ARG A 132 20.28 -2.05 15.37
N ALA A 133 19.45 -2.49 16.30
CA ALA A 133 18.93 -3.86 16.34
C ALA A 133 18.05 -4.21 15.11
N ASP A 134 17.31 -3.25 14.59
CA ASP A 134 16.50 -3.33 13.37
C ASP A 134 17.35 -3.67 12.15
N ASP A 135 18.39 -2.88 11.89
CA ASP A 135 19.31 -3.10 10.76
C ASP A 135 20.06 -4.43 10.91
N LEU A 136 20.54 -4.76 12.11
CA LEU A 136 21.26 -6.02 12.35
C LEU A 136 20.39 -7.24 12.04
N ARG A 137 19.11 -7.20 12.42
CA ARG A 137 18.17 -8.28 12.14
C ARG A 137 17.83 -8.38 10.65
N LEU A 138 17.69 -7.25 9.96
CA LEU A 138 17.51 -7.22 8.51
C LEU A 138 18.73 -7.81 7.79
N LEU A 139 19.94 -7.35 8.16
CA LEU A 139 21.18 -7.77 7.54
C LEU A 139 21.43 -9.27 7.70
N LYS A 140 21.10 -9.86 8.84
CA LYS A 140 21.22 -11.31 9.09
C LYS A 140 20.75 -12.16 7.90
N TYR A 141 19.59 -11.82 7.33
CA TYR A 141 18.93 -12.57 6.26
C TYR A 141 19.21 -12.05 4.85
N LEU A 142 19.91 -10.92 4.71
CA LEU A 142 20.26 -10.37 3.41
C LEU A 142 21.34 -11.24 2.74
N VAL A 143 21.07 -11.66 1.50
CA VAL A 143 21.94 -12.56 0.71
C VAL A 143 23.16 -11.82 0.13
N LYS A 144 23.14 -10.48 0.04
CA LYS A 144 24.21 -9.69 -0.54
C LYS A 144 25.45 -9.63 0.37
N ASP A 145 26.62 -9.85 -0.20
CA ASP A 145 27.92 -9.73 0.49
C ASP A 145 28.37 -8.28 0.68
N VAL A 146 28.02 -7.41 -0.26
CA VAL A 146 28.29 -5.97 -0.24
C VAL A 146 26.96 -5.21 -0.29
N ILE A 147 26.84 -4.19 0.55
CA ILE A 147 25.64 -3.38 0.70
C ILE A 147 25.98 -1.89 0.65
N ASN A 148 24.98 -1.09 0.31
CA ASN A 148 25.09 0.37 0.33
C ASN A 148 24.63 0.88 1.70
N VAL A 149 25.52 1.55 2.43
CA VAL A 149 25.23 2.26 3.67
C VAL A 149 25.40 3.75 3.42
N TYR A 150 24.43 4.55 3.85
CA TYR A 150 24.51 6.00 3.74
C TYR A 150 25.00 6.60 5.04
N LYS A 151 25.81 7.64 4.93
CA LYS A 151 26.44 8.32 6.04
C LYS A 151 26.27 9.83 5.92
N MET A 152 25.98 10.49 7.04
CA MET A 152 26.04 11.94 7.16
C MET A 152 26.59 12.28 8.54
N ASP A 153 27.74 12.97 8.59
CA ASP A 153 28.57 13.09 9.79
C ASP A 153 28.90 11.71 10.40
N ASN A 154 28.49 11.46 11.64
CA ASN A 154 28.68 10.19 12.36
C ASN A 154 27.44 9.28 12.33
N PHE A 155 26.40 9.65 11.58
CA PHE A 155 25.16 8.89 11.50
C PHE A 155 25.18 7.96 10.29
N PHE A 156 24.92 6.67 10.53
CA PHE A 156 24.85 5.66 9.50
C PHE A 156 23.44 5.06 9.38
N ALA A 157 23.01 4.77 8.15
CA ALA A 157 21.75 4.08 7.90
C ALA A 157 21.80 3.25 6.61
N TYR A 158 21.18 2.08 6.64
CA TYR A 158 20.94 1.27 5.46
C TYR A 158 19.61 1.66 4.79
N PHE A 159 19.59 1.76 3.46
CA PHE A 159 18.37 1.99 2.68
C PHE A 159 18.35 1.10 1.43
N ALA A 160 17.19 0.48 1.16
CA ALA A 160 16.92 -0.22 -0.09
C ALA A 160 16.56 0.79 -1.20
N GLY A 161 17.58 1.39 -1.81
CA GLY A 161 17.45 2.35 -2.91
C GLY A 161 18.40 3.55 -2.79
N PRO A 162 18.39 4.46 -3.78
CA PRO A 162 19.21 5.66 -3.76
C PRO A 162 18.70 6.70 -2.76
N LEU A 163 19.64 7.52 -2.26
CA LEU A 163 19.38 8.80 -1.57
C LEU A 163 19.93 9.96 -2.41
N LEU A 164 19.44 11.17 -2.13
CA LEU A 164 19.99 12.41 -2.70
C LEU A 164 21.39 12.71 -2.15
N PRO A 165 22.26 13.36 -2.93
CA PRO A 165 23.67 13.57 -2.54
C PRO A 165 23.85 14.69 -1.51
N GLU A 166 22.96 15.69 -1.48
CA GLU A 166 23.04 16.82 -0.56
C GLU A 166 21.65 17.19 -0.03
N THR A 167 21.61 17.69 1.19
CA THR A 167 20.37 18.10 1.88
C THR A 167 19.65 19.25 1.16
N SER A 168 20.36 20.11 0.43
CA SER A 168 19.75 21.21 -0.33
C SER A 168 18.87 20.77 -1.50
N PHE A 169 18.89 19.48 -1.89
CA PHE A 169 17.95 18.94 -2.88
C PHE A 169 16.52 18.87 -2.34
N ILE A 170 16.34 18.85 -1.02
CA ILE A 170 15.03 18.95 -0.38
C ILE A 170 14.58 20.41 -0.44
N LYS A 171 13.69 20.73 -1.38
CA LYS A 171 13.16 22.10 -1.58
C LYS A 171 11.74 22.29 -1.07
N ILE A 172 10.87 21.33 -1.34
CA ILE A 172 9.46 21.40 -1.03
C ILE A 172 9.12 20.23 -0.11
N TYR A 173 8.81 20.53 1.14
CA TYR A 173 8.33 19.58 2.13
C TYR A 173 7.61 20.33 3.25
N ASP A 174 6.77 19.62 3.99
CA ASP A 174 6.29 20.09 5.28
C ASP A 174 6.18 18.92 6.26
N VAL A 175 6.04 19.20 7.55
CA VAL A 175 5.76 18.19 8.57
C VAL A 175 4.60 18.65 9.44
N VAL A 176 3.52 17.90 9.48
CA VAL A 176 2.28 18.30 10.17
C VAL A 176 1.83 17.22 11.16
N PRO A 177 1.22 17.58 12.30
CA PRO A 177 0.69 16.60 13.23
C PRO A 177 -0.51 15.89 12.61
N TYR A 178 -0.63 14.57 12.83
CA TYR A 178 -1.74 13.78 12.30
C TYR A 178 -1.99 12.54 13.16
N GLY A 179 -3.18 12.44 13.76
CA GLY A 179 -3.48 11.38 14.72
C GLY A 179 -2.46 11.33 15.86
N PRO A 180 -1.94 10.14 16.24
CA PRO A 180 -0.89 9.99 17.23
C PRO A 180 0.52 10.30 16.71
N GLY A 181 0.66 10.57 15.40
CA GLY A 181 1.95 10.77 14.73
C GLY A 181 2.02 12.06 13.92
N PHE A 182 2.80 12.01 12.84
CA PHE A 182 3.01 13.13 11.94
C PHE A 182 3.01 12.67 10.49
N LEU A 183 2.71 13.60 9.58
CA LEU A 183 2.86 13.43 8.14
C LEU A 183 4.03 14.26 7.66
N ILE A 184 4.94 13.63 6.92
CA ILE A 184 5.89 14.33 6.06
C ILE A 184 5.18 14.58 4.72
N VAL A 185 4.83 15.84 4.46
CA VAL A 185 4.15 16.28 3.25
C VAL A 185 5.17 16.47 2.14
N LEU A 186 4.92 15.85 1.00
CA LEU A 186 5.83 15.84 -0.15
C LEU A 186 5.39 16.86 -1.21
N PRO A 187 6.20 17.08 -2.26
CA PRO A 187 5.78 17.85 -3.43
C PRO A 187 4.53 17.25 -4.08
N SER A 188 3.67 18.12 -4.63
CA SER A 188 2.53 17.71 -5.44
C SER A 188 2.99 16.96 -6.69
N ARG A 189 2.25 15.92 -7.07
CA ARG A 189 2.50 15.16 -8.30
C ARG A 189 2.25 15.99 -9.56
N ASP A 190 1.30 16.92 -9.50
CA ASP A 190 0.94 17.77 -10.63
C ASP A 190 1.92 18.93 -10.80
N ASN A 191 2.37 19.52 -9.69
CA ASN A 191 3.34 20.60 -9.70
C ASN A 191 4.37 20.42 -8.56
N PRO A 192 5.62 20.05 -8.86
CA PRO A 192 6.62 19.78 -7.84
C PRO A 192 6.96 21.04 -7.03
N GLU A 193 6.84 22.24 -7.59
CA GLU A 193 7.14 23.50 -6.88
C GLU A 193 6.13 23.84 -5.77
N LYS A 194 5.07 23.04 -5.60
CA LYS A 194 4.03 23.22 -4.59
C LYS A 194 3.94 22.01 -3.66
N LEU A 195 3.57 22.27 -2.41
CA LEU A 195 3.20 21.21 -1.47
C LEU A 195 1.95 20.47 -1.95
N ALA A 196 1.92 19.17 -1.71
CA ALA A 196 0.71 18.38 -1.93
C ALA A 196 -0.40 18.76 -0.94
N GLU A 197 -1.64 18.61 -1.38
CA GLU A 197 -2.81 18.80 -0.52
C GLU A 197 -2.98 17.56 0.38
N VAL A 198 -2.99 17.78 1.70
CA VAL A 198 -3.27 16.72 2.67
C VAL A 198 -4.78 16.49 2.74
N LYS A 199 -5.26 15.48 2.01
CA LYS A 199 -6.66 15.06 2.05
C LYS A 199 -6.89 14.08 3.19
N GLU A 200 -7.77 14.42 4.11
CA GLU A 200 -8.15 13.53 5.21
C GLU A 200 -8.95 12.33 4.68
N ARG A 201 -8.44 11.13 4.91
CA ARG A 201 -9.07 9.84 4.55
C ARG A 201 -9.18 8.99 5.80
N ILE A 202 -10.19 9.30 6.62
CA ILE A 202 -10.39 8.70 7.96
C ILE A 202 -10.40 7.17 7.89
N LYS A 203 -11.25 6.59 7.02
CA LYS A 203 -11.35 5.13 6.86
C LYS A 203 -10.02 4.46 6.51
N LEU A 204 -9.23 5.08 5.63
CA LEU A 204 -7.93 4.54 5.23
C LEU A 204 -6.95 4.58 6.40
N PHE A 205 -6.94 5.69 7.15
CA PHE A 205 -6.10 5.83 8.33
C PHE A 205 -6.48 4.82 9.43
N GLU A 206 -7.77 4.64 9.70
CA GLU A 206 -8.28 3.63 10.63
C GLU A 206 -7.84 2.21 10.23
N THR A 207 -7.89 1.88 8.94
CA THR A 207 -7.39 0.59 8.42
C THR A 207 -5.90 0.41 8.72
N PHE A 208 -5.07 1.44 8.47
CA PHE A 208 -3.64 1.35 8.79
C PHE A 208 -3.38 1.21 10.29
N GLN A 209 -4.10 1.94 11.14
CA GLN A 209 -3.99 1.79 12.59
C GLN A 209 -4.42 0.38 13.05
N GLU A 210 -5.44 -0.21 12.43
CA GLU A 210 -5.83 -1.60 12.71
C GLU A 210 -4.74 -2.59 12.30
N SER A 211 -4.18 -2.45 11.10
CA SER A 211 -3.06 -3.28 10.62
C SER A 211 -1.84 -3.19 11.51
N LYS A 212 -1.49 -1.98 11.97
CA LYS A 212 -0.40 -1.75 12.94
C LYS A 212 -0.66 -2.51 14.24
N ARG A 213 -1.86 -2.38 14.81
CA ARG A 213 -2.22 -3.11 16.04
C ARG A 213 -2.15 -4.62 15.85
N TRP A 214 -2.49 -5.13 14.66
CA TRP A 214 -2.35 -6.56 14.36
C TRP A 214 -0.88 -6.98 14.29
N ALA A 215 -0.02 -6.16 13.69
CA ALA A 215 1.43 -6.40 13.66
C ALA A 215 2.04 -6.43 15.08
N GLU A 216 1.58 -5.54 15.98
CA GLU A 216 1.94 -5.54 17.40
C GLU A 216 1.49 -6.82 18.13
N ILE A 217 0.26 -7.30 17.88
CA ILE A 217 -0.25 -8.57 18.45
C ILE A 217 0.60 -9.75 17.98
N LEU A 218 1.05 -9.74 16.73
CA LEU A 218 1.94 -10.77 16.19
C LEU A 218 3.39 -10.66 16.68
N ALA A 219 3.76 -9.55 17.33
CA ALA A 219 5.14 -9.18 17.63
C ALA A 219 6.05 -9.17 16.38
N ILE A 220 5.52 -8.69 15.25
CA ILE A 220 6.29 -8.49 14.00
C ILE A 220 6.31 -7.03 13.66
N GLU A 221 7.47 -6.39 13.81
CA GLU A 221 7.62 -4.97 13.49
C GLU A 221 8.28 -4.73 12.13
N ASP A 222 9.05 -5.71 11.63
CA ASP A 222 9.82 -5.61 10.41
C ASP A 222 9.97 -6.98 9.72
N VAL A 223 10.49 -6.97 8.49
CA VAL A 223 10.74 -8.21 7.71
C VAL A 223 11.77 -9.12 8.40
N GLY A 224 12.67 -8.54 9.19
CA GLY A 224 13.64 -9.29 9.99
C GLY A 224 12.95 -10.16 11.04
N TYR A 225 11.95 -9.64 11.74
CA TYR A 225 11.12 -10.41 12.70
C TYR A 225 10.37 -11.55 12.02
N LEU A 226 9.80 -11.28 10.84
CA LEU A 226 9.14 -12.32 10.06
C LEU A 226 10.13 -13.44 9.68
N ASN A 227 11.33 -13.08 9.23
CA ASN A 227 12.38 -14.04 8.92
C ASN A 227 12.80 -14.85 10.16
N ASP A 228 12.98 -14.20 11.31
CA ASP A 228 13.27 -14.92 12.57
C ASP A 228 12.16 -15.94 12.91
N ALA A 229 10.88 -15.58 12.73
CA ALA A 229 9.75 -16.47 12.97
C ALA A 229 9.74 -17.68 12.02
N ILE A 230 10.10 -17.47 10.74
CA ILE A 230 10.23 -18.55 9.75
C ILE A 230 11.37 -19.49 10.12
N TYR A 231 12.56 -18.97 10.39
CA TYR A 231 13.74 -19.79 10.70
C TYR A 231 13.62 -20.53 12.03
N SER A 232 12.90 -19.96 13.01
CA SER A 232 12.65 -20.60 14.31
C SER A 232 11.45 -21.57 14.31
N MET A 233 10.86 -21.87 13.14
CA MET A 233 9.68 -22.74 12.99
C MET A 233 8.43 -22.27 13.76
N LYS A 234 8.34 -20.97 14.09
CA LYS A 234 7.19 -20.36 14.78
C LYS A 234 6.13 -19.77 13.84
N ILE A 235 6.35 -19.87 12.53
CA ILE A 235 5.45 -19.32 11.51
C ILE A 235 4.01 -19.86 11.59
N SER A 236 3.81 -21.10 12.06
CA SER A 236 2.46 -21.67 12.19
C SER A 236 1.61 -20.94 13.25
N GLU A 237 2.22 -20.50 14.35
CA GLU A 237 1.52 -19.73 15.39
C GLU A 237 1.07 -18.37 14.83
N LEU A 238 1.98 -17.70 14.13
CA LEU A 238 1.73 -16.43 13.45
C LEU A 238 0.55 -16.53 12.46
N ILE A 239 0.55 -17.57 11.61
CA ILE A 239 -0.54 -17.82 10.65
C ILE A 239 -1.88 -17.98 11.38
N LYS A 240 -1.91 -18.80 12.45
CA LYS A 240 -3.15 -19.02 13.23
C LYS A 240 -3.66 -17.74 13.88
N ILE A 241 -2.78 -16.92 14.44
CA ILE A 241 -3.16 -15.63 15.04
C ILE A 241 -3.70 -14.69 13.97
N GLN A 242 -3.05 -14.60 12.80
CA GLN A 242 -3.55 -13.80 11.67
C GLN A 242 -4.93 -14.26 11.20
N GLU A 243 -5.12 -15.57 11.00
CA GLU A 243 -6.41 -16.12 10.59
C GLU A 243 -7.51 -15.84 11.62
N ALA A 244 -7.19 -15.91 12.91
CA ALA A 244 -8.11 -15.58 14.00
C ALA A 244 -8.45 -14.08 14.05
N LEU A 245 -7.49 -13.19 13.79
CA LEU A 245 -7.72 -11.75 13.68
C LEU A 245 -8.66 -11.41 12.52
N HIS A 246 -8.43 -12.02 11.35
CA HIS A 246 -9.34 -11.92 10.21
C HIS A 246 -10.74 -12.45 10.52
N GLU A 247 -10.84 -13.63 11.15
CA GLU A 247 -12.13 -14.21 11.53
C GLU A 247 -12.90 -13.30 12.49
N LYS A 248 -12.22 -12.72 13.47
CA LYS A 248 -12.78 -11.74 14.40
C LYS A 248 -13.28 -10.48 13.68
N LYS A 249 -12.56 -10.01 12.66
CA LYS A 249 -12.99 -8.85 11.86
C LYS A 249 -14.22 -9.17 11.01
N ILE A 250 -14.25 -10.34 10.38
CA ILE A 250 -15.39 -10.78 9.56
C ILE A 250 -16.63 -10.95 10.44
N GLY A 251 -16.50 -11.56 11.63
CA GLY A 251 -17.59 -11.67 12.60
C GLY A 251 -18.16 -10.30 12.98
N LYS A 252 -17.30 -9.33 13.33
CA LYS A 252 -17.74 -7.95 13.60
C LYS A 252 -18.48 -7.30 12.42
N ILE A 253 -18.02 -7.53 11.19
CA ILE A 253 -18.69 -7.01 10.00
C ILE A 253 -20.07 -7.66 9.85
N ALA A 254 -20.17 -8.97 10.07
CA ALA A 254 -21.43 -9.69 10.06
C ALA A 254 -22.39 -9.18 11.15
N ASP A 255 -21.89 -8.90 12.36
CA ASP A 255 -22.69 -8.35 13.46
C ASP A 255 -23.27 -6.98 13.09
N ILE A 256 -22.45 -6.07 12.53
CA ILE A 256 -22.91 -4.76 12.04
C ILE A 256 -24.01 -4.92 10.98
N ILE A 257 -23.85 -5.88 10.05
CA ILE A 257 -24.86 -6.15 9.02
C ILE A 257 -26.14 -6.70 9.65
N THR A 258 -26.03 -7.64 10.59
CA THR A 258 -27.16 -8.23 11.30
C THR A 258 -27.94 -7.20 12.11
N GLU A 259 -27.26 -6.27 12.80
CA GLU A 259 -27.91 -5.19 13.56
C GLU A 259 -28.74 -4.26 12.67
N ASN A 260 -28.46 -4.23 11.36
CA ASN A 260 -29.12 -3.39 10.37
C ASN A 260 -29.84 -4.23 9.30
N TYR A 261 -30.23 -5.48 9.61
CA TYR A 261 -30.78 -6.45 8.64
C TYR A 261 -32.12 -6.03 8.03
N ASP A 262 -32.90 -5.22 8.75
CA ASP A 262 -34.17 -4.64 8.31
C ASP A 262 -33.94 -3.76 7.09
N ARG A 263 -32.84 -3.01 7.08
CA ARG A 263 -32.45 -2.08 6.03
C ARG A 263 -31.51 -2.68 4.99
N ILE A 264 -30.46 -3.38 5.39
CA ILE A 264 -29.42 -3.89 4.47
C ILE A 264 -29.95 -5.12 3.72
N LYS A 265 -29.96 -5.03 2.38
CA LYS A 265 -30.36 -6.13 1.48
C LYS A 265 -29.27 -6.53 0.48
N LEU A 266 -28.31 -5.65 0.23
CA LEU A 266 -27.25 -5.86 -0.75
C LEU A 266 -25.87 -5.57 -0.16
N ILE A 267 -25.01 -6.57 -0.11
CA ILE A 267 -23.61 -6.46 0.31
C ILE A 267 -22.74 -6.50 -0.94
N LEU A 268 -21.92 -5.47 -1.13
CA LEU A 268 -21.03 -5.31 -2.28
C LEU A 268 -19.59 -5.44 -1.82
N ILE A 269 -18.84 -6.39 -2.39
CA ILE A 269 -17.47 -6.71 -2.01
C ILE A 269 -16.57 -6.50 -3.23
N SER A 270 -15.74 -5.47 -3.18
CA SER A 270 -14.72 -5.18 -4.20
C SER A 270 -13.31 -5.25 -3.61
N GLY A 271 -12.30 -5.16 -4.47
CA GLY A 271 -10.89 -5.34 -4.17
C GLY A 271 -10.12 -5.75 -5.43
N PRO A 272 -8.80 -5.53 -5.49
CA PRO A 272 -7.97 -5.91 -6.63
C PRO A 272 -8.06 -7.41 -6.94
N SER A 273 -7.67 -7.80 -8.15
CA SER A 273 -7.50 -9.24 -8.45
C SER A 273 -6.56 -9.88 -7.42
N SER A 274 -6.83 -11.12 -7.04
CA SER A 274 -6.08 -11.87 -6.01
C SER A 274 -6.11 -11.30 -4.58
N SER A 275 -6.92 -10.28 -4.25
CA SER A 275 -7.04 -9.77 -2.87
C SER A 275 -7.84 -10.68 -1.91
N GLY A 276 -8.32 -11.84 -2.38
CA GLY A 276 -9.06 -12.79 -1.55
C GLY A 276 -10.57 -12.52 -1.42
N LYS A 277 -11.16 -11.65 -2.27
CA LYS A 277 -12.60 -11.32 -2.29
C LYS A 277 -13.51 -12.54 -2.18
N THR A 278 -13.34 -13.54 -3.04
CA THR A 278 -14.17 -14.75 -3.05
C THR A 278 -14.07 -15.53 -1.74
N THR A 279 -12.88 -15.62 -1.14
CA THR A 279 -12.65 -16.25 0.16
C THR A 279 -13.32 -15.44 1.27
N PHE A 280 -13.16 -14.12 1.26
CA PHE A 280 -13.81 -13.21 2.21
C PHE A 280 -15.34 -13.32 2.13
N ALA A 281 -15.92 -13.31 0.92
CA ALA A 281 -17.36 -13.44 0.71
C ALA A 281 -17.91 -14.78 1.22
N LYS A 282 -17.18 -15.89 1.00
CA LYS A 282 -17.52 -17.21 1.54
C LYS A 282 -17.49 -17.25 3.07
N ARG A 283 -16.47 -16.65 3.70
CA ARG A 283 -16.37 -16.57 5.17
C ARG A 283 -17.46 -15.67 5.75
N LEU A 284 -17.67 -14.48 5.18
CA LEU A 284 -18.74 -13.57 5.59
C LEU A 284 -20.12 -14.24 5.49
N LYS A 285 -20.36 -15.00 4.42
CA LYS A 285 -21.58 -15.81 4.27
C LYS A 285 -21.76 -16.75 5.46
N VAL A 286 -20.72 -17.45 5.92
CA VAL A 286 -20.79 -18.35 7.09
C VAL A 286 -21.17 -17.57 8.36
N HIS A 287 -20.52 -16.43 8.63
CA HIS A 287 -20.86 -15.60 9.80
C HIS A 287 -22.30 -15.09 9.77
N LEU A 288 -22.76 -14.61 8.62
CA LEU A 288 -24.16 -14.18 8.47
C LEU A 288 -25.15 -15.33 8.70
N ARG A 289 -24.79 -16.57 8.30
CA ARG A 289 -25.59 -17.78 8.61
C ARG A 289 -25.62 -18.07 10.11
N VAL A 290 -24.48 -17.93 10.79
CA VAL A 290 -24.40 -18.09 12.26
C VAL A 290 -25.31 -17.07 12.95
N ASN A 291 -25.38 -15.84 12.41
CA ASN A 291 -26.27 -14.79 12.90
C ASN A 291 -27.75 -14.97 12.48
N GLY A 292 -28.13 -16.11 11.89
CA GLY A 292 -29.50 -16.44 11.52
C GLY A 292 -30.00 -15.84 10.20
N LEU A 293 -29.15 -15.16 9.44
CA LEU A 293 -29.51 -14.61 8.13
C LEU A 293 -29.36 -15.65 7.02
N MET A 294 -30.01 -15.41 5.88
CA MET A 294 -30.00 -16.30 4.71
C MET A 294 -29.33 -15.64 3.49
N PRO A 295 -27.98 -15.50 3.48
CA PRO A 295 -27.27 -14.90 2.37
C PRO A 295 -27.25 -15.76 1.09
N LYS A 296 -27.53 -15.13 -0.05
CA LYS A 296 -27.24 -15.63 -1.40
C LYS A 296 -25.99 -14.93 -1.94
N THR A 297 -25.20 -15.59 -2.79
CA THR A 297 -23.94 -15.02 -3.30
C THR A 297 -23.91 -15.09 -4.81
N ILE A 298 -23.52 -13.97 -5.44
CA ILE A 298 -23.29 -13.84 -6.87
C ILE A 298 -21.87 -13.33 -7.06
N SER A 299 -21.12 -13.99 -7.94
CA SER A 299 -19.82 -13.49 -8.43
C SER A 299 -20.05 -12.72 -9.73
N LEU A 300 -19.46 -11.53 -9.86
CA LEU A 300 -19.49 -10.76 -11.11
C LEU A 300 -18.73 -11.47 -12.23
N ASP A 301 -17.81 -12.38 -11.89
CA ASP A 301 -17.05 -13.17 -12.86
C ASP A 301 -17.97 -14.06 -13.73
N ASN A 302 -19.18 -14.33 -13.26
CA ASN A 302 -20.18 -15.05 -14.04
C ASN A 302 -20.81 -14.20 -15.16
N TYR A 303 -20.69 -12.88 -15.09
CA TYR A 303 -21.32 -11.92 -16.00
C TYR A 303 -20.39 -11.38 -17.07
N PHE A 304 -19.18 -11.94 -17.22
CA PHE A 304 -18.32 -11.60 -18.35
C PHE A 304 -19.05 -11.82 -19.69
N VAL A 305 -18.80 -10.92 -20.64
CA VAL A 305 -19.19 -11.11 -22.04
C VAL A 305 -18.28 -12.14 -22.70
N ASP A 306 -18.73 -12.77 -23.77
CA ASP A 306 -17.88 -13.69 -24.54
C ASP A 306 -16.64 -12.96 -25.05
N ARG A 307 -15.52 -13.69 -25.17
CA ARG A 307 -14.18 -13.17 -25.48
C ARG A 307 -14.13 -12.29 -26.73
N GLU A 308 -15.04 -12.52 -27.69
CA GLU A 308 -15.16 -11.74 -28.92
C GLU A 308 -15.72 -10.32 -28.69
N TYR A 309 -16.46 -10.10 -27.60
CA TYR A 309 -17.03 -8.80 -27.21
C TYR A 309 -16.23 -8.12 -26.09
N THR A 310 -15.21 -8.78 -25.52
CA THR A 310 -14.35 -8.17 -24.51
C THR A 310 -13.59 -6.97 -25.11
N PRO A 311 -13.60 -5.80 -24.46
CA PRO A 311 -12.85 -4.63 -24.91
C PRO A 311 -11.35 -4.90 -25.06
N ARG A 312 -10.66 -4.02 -25.78
CA ARG A 312 -9.21 -4.06 -25.92
C ARG A 312 -8.57 -2.83 -25.26
N ASP A 313 -7.39 -3.02 -24.68
CA ASP A 313 -6.57 -1.97 -24.10
C ASP A 313 -5.80 -1.17 -25.19
N GLU A 314 -4.99 -0.20 -24.76
CA GLU A 314 -4.18 0.65 -25.63
C GLU A 314 -3.14 -0.14 -26.46
N ASP A 315 -2.71 -1.30 -25.97
CA ASP A 315 -1.77 -2.21 -26.63
C ASP A 315 -2.48 -3.24 -27.52
N GLY A 316 -3.81 -3.20 -27.59
CA GLY A 316 -4.64 -4.11 -28.38
C GLY A 316 -4.87 -5.47 -27.74
N ASN A 317 -4.48 -5.69 -26.48
CA ASN A 317 -4.78 -6.90 -25.72
C ASN A 317 -6.20 -6.86 -25.16
N LEU A 318 -6.77 -8.01 -24.81
CA LEU A 318 -8.10 -8.05 -24.19
C LEU A 318 -8.05 -7.48 -22.78
N ASP A 319 -8.88 -6.48 -22.51
CA ASP A 319 -9.00 -5.85 -21.20
C ASP A 319 -10.17 -6.48 -20.43
N PHE A 320 -9.85 -7.48 -19.61
CA PHE A 320 -10.81 -8.12 -18.70
C PHE A 320 -11.10 -7.28 -17.44
N ASP A 321 -10.32 -6.23 -17.19
CA ASP A 321 -10.55 -5.32 -16.08
C ASP A 321 -11.44 -4.14 -16.49
N ALA A 322 -11.69 -3.93 -17.79
CA ALA A 322 -12.67 -2.98 -18.29
C ALA A 322 -14.07 -3.26 -17.72
N PHE A 323 -14.79 -2.20 -17.36
CA PHE A 323 -16.17 -2.33 -16.88
C PHE A 323 -17.08 -2.96 -17.93
N GLU A 324 -16.86 -2.61 -19.19
CA GLU A 324 -17.59 -3.10 -20.37
C GLU A 324 -17.27 -4.56 -20.71
N ALA A 325 -16.28 -5.20 -20.06
CA ALA A 325 -16.08 -6.65 -20.14
C ALA A 325 -17.18 -7.43 -19.38
N LEU A 326 -17.97 -6.75 -18.55
CA LEU A 326 -19.15 -7.30 -17.89
C LEU A 326 -20.41 -6.96 -18.68
N ASP A 327 -21.34 -7.90 -18.76
CA ASP A 327 -22.74 -7.62 -19.09
C ASP A 327 -23.46 -7.04 -17.88
N TYR A 328 -23.07 -5.82 -17.55
CA TYR A 328 -23.58 -5.08 -16.42
C TYR A 328 -25.09 -4.84 -16.54
N ARG A 329 -25.64 -4.81 -17.76
CA ARG A 329 -27.08 -4.63 -18.01
C ARG A 329 -27.87 -5.83 -17.50
N LEU A 330 -27.46 -7.03 -17.89
CA LEU A 330 -28.06 -8.27 -17.39
C LEU A 330 -27.91 -8.38 -15.87
N PHE A 331 -26.74 -8.02 -15.33
CA PHE A 331 -26.51 -8.01 -13.90
C PHE A 331 -27.47 -7.07 -13.15
N ILE A 332 -27.64 -5.82 -13.61
CA ILE A 332 -28.55 -4.84 -13.00
C ILE A 332 -29.99 -5.37 -13.03
N GLU A 333 -30.42 -5.94 -14.15
CA GLU A 333 -31.74 -6.55 -14.28
C GLU A 333 -31.93 -7.68 -13.25
N HIS A 334 -30.96 -8.59 -13.15
CA HIS A 334 -31.01 -9.70 -12.21
C HIS A 334 -31.03 -9.25 -10.76
N VAL A 335 -30.26 -8.22 -10.39
CA VAL A 335 -30.29 -7.67 -9.03
C VAL A 335 -31.67 -7.11 -8.70
N LYS A 336 -32.31 -6.37 -9.61
CA LYS A 336 -33.66 -5.82 -9.38
C LYS A 336 -34.69 -6.94 -9.17
N LYS A 337 -34.73 -7.90 -10.10
CA LYS A 337 -35.61 -9.08 -10.02
C LYS A 337 -35.41 -9.87 -8.73
N LEU A 338 -34.16 -10.10 -8.33
CA LEU A 338 -33.86 -10.79 -7.07
C LEU A 338 -34.34 -10.02 -5.85
N LEU A 339 -34.16 -8.69 -5.80
CA LEU A 339 -34.65 -7.86 -4.70
C LEU A 339 -36.18 -7.80 -4.64
N GLU A 340 -36.86 -8.01 -5.77
CA GLU A 340 -38.31 -8.15 -5.88
C GLU A 340 -38.81 -9.58 -5.56
N GLY A 341 -37.90 -10.54 -5.34
CA GLY A 341 -38.21 -11.93 -5.00
C GLY A 341 -38.45 -12.84 -6.20
N GLU A 342 -38.12 -12.40 -7.41
CA GLU A 342 -38.20 -13.20 -8.63
C GLU A 342 -37.02 -14.19 -8.74
N GLU A 343 -37.24 -15.31 -9.44
CA GLU A 343 -36.18 -16.25 -9.80
C GLU A 343 -35.44 -15.75 -11.04
N VAL A 344 -34.10 -15.80 -11.00
CA VAL A 344 -33.24 -15.50 -12.15
C VAL A 344 -32.26 -16.64 -12.39
N GLU A 345 -31.83 -16.82 -13.64
CA GLU A 345 -30.78 -17.75 -14.00
C GLU A 345 -29.45 -17.00 -14.09
N ILE A 346 -28.58 -17.18 -13.11
CA ILE A 346 -27.26 -16.57 -13.08
C ILE A 346 -26.38 -17.28 -14.12
N PRO A 347 -25.80 -16.56 -15.10
CA PRO A 347 -24.91 -17.17 -16.08
C PRO A 347 -23.70 -17.84 -15.41
N ALA A 348 -23.00 -18.70 -16.14
CA ALA A 348 -21.71 -19.21 -15.75
C ALA A 348 -20.71 -18.92 -16.87
N PHE A 349 -19.59 -18.30 -16.55
CA PHE A 349 -18.55 -17.98 -17.53
C PHE A 349 -17.40 -18.98 -17.43
N ASP A 350 -16.94 -19.49 -18.56
CA ASP A 350 -15.75 -20.34 -18.63
C ASP A 350 -14.57 -19.53 -19.17
N PHE A 351 -13.62 -19.17 -18.32
CA PHE A 351 -12.45 -18.38 -18.72
C PHE A 351 -11.52 -19.11 -19.70
N LYS A 352 -11.52 -20.46 -19.70
CA LYS A 352 -10.69 -21.23 -20.64
C LYS A 352 -11.25 -21.11 -22.05
N GLU A 353 -12.53 -21.39 -22.19
CA GLU A 353 -13.26 -21.26 -23.47
C GLU A 353 -13.48 -19.79 -23.85
N GLY A 354 -13.46 -18.88 -22.87
CA GLY A 354 -13.77 -17.46 -23.05
C GLY A 354 -15.23 -17.23 -23.44
N ARG A 355 -16.15 -18.07 -22.97
CA ARG A 355 -17.57 -18.02 -23.35
C ARG A 355 -18.47 -18.36 -22.17
N ARG A 356 -19.70 -17.86 -22.23
CA ARG A 356 -20.77 -18.28 -21.32
C ARG A 356 -21.17 -19.73 -21.58
N LYS A 357 -21.50 -20.43 -20.50
CA LYS A 357 -22.11 -21.75 -20.57
C LYS A 357 -23.58 -21.62 -20.99
N PRO A 358 -24.14 -22.62 -21.70
CA PRO A 358 -25.53 -22.60 -22.13
C PRO A 358 -26.55 -22.54 -20.98
N HIS A 359 -26.17 -23.05 -19.81
CA HIS A 359 -27.02 -23.08 -18.62
C HIS A 359 -26.27 -22.53 -17.42
N GLY A 360 -27.02 -21.77 -16.64
CA GLY A 360 -26.58 -21.13 -15.41
C GLY A 360 -27.11 -21.81 -14.16
N SER A 361 -27.00 -21.11 -13.03
CA SER A 361 -27.58 -21.52 -11.76
C SER A 361 -28.79 -20.66 -11.42
N LYS A 362 -29.91 -21.28 -11.11
CA LYS A 362 -31.13 -20.57 -10.69
C LYS A 362 -31.00 -20.08 -9.25
N ILE A 363 -31.28 -18.81 -9.04
CA ILE A 363 -31.30 -18.18 -7.72
C ILE A 363 -32.61 -17.43 -7.56
N LYS A 364 -33.21 -17.56 -6.38
CA LYS A 364 -34.35 -16.78 -5.92
C LYS A 364 -34.04 -16.31 -4.50
N MET A 365 -34.44 -15.08 -4.17
CA MET A 365 -34.38 -14.55 -2.81
C MET A 365 -35.76 -14.62 -2.17
N GLU A 366 -35.80 -15.11 -0.94
CA GLU A 366 -37.00 -15.06 -0.11
C GLU A 366 -37.02 -13.78 0.75
N LYS A 367 -38.17 -13.45 1.33
CA LYS A 367 -38.30 -12.28 2.19
C LYS A 367 -37.35 -12.40 3.40
N GLY A 368 -36.42 -11.45 3.52
CA GLY A 368 -35.42 -11.43 4.58
C GLY A 368 -34.05 -12.01 4.18
N ASP A 369 -33.93 -12.60 2.99
CA ASP A 369 -32.63 -12.95 2.43
C ASP A 369 -31.78 -11.70 2.15
N ILE A 370 -30.46 -11.89 2.13
CA ILE A 370 -29.49 -10.83 1.81
C ILE A 370 -28.67 -11.28 0.59
N LEU A 371 -28.42 -10.38 -0.35
CA LEU A 371 -27.60 -10.65 -1.52
C LEU A 371 -26.16 -10.19 -1.26
N ILE A 372 -25.20 -11.09 -1.46
CA ILE A 372 -23.76 -10.79 -1.48
C ILE A 372 -23.32 -10.79 -2.94
N VAL A 373 -22.72 -9.70 -3.40
CA VAL A 373 -22.11 -9.57 -4.72
C VAL A 373 -20.63 -9.30 -4.54
N GLU A 374 -19.79 -10.10 -5.20
CA GLU A 374 -18.35 -9.92 -5.17
C GLU A 374 -17.77 -9.80 -6.58
N GLY A 375 -16.75 -8.97 -6.73
CA GLY A 375 -16.00 -8.78 -7.98
C GLY A 375 -15.28 -7.45 -8.02
N ILE A 376 -14.33 -7.29 -8.95
CA ILE A 376 -13.48 -6.09 -9.03
C ILE A 376 -14.31 -4.80 -9.17
N HIS A 377 -15.43 -4.86 -9.90
CA HIS A 377 -16.33 -3.72 -10.12
C HIS A 377 -17.48 -3.61 -9.13
N ALA A 378 -17.58 -4.47 -8.10
CA ALA A 378 -18.79 -4.55 -7.26
C ALA A 378 -19.19 -3.23 -6.56
N LEU A 379 -18.24 -2.32 -6.33
CA LEU A 379 -18.51 -1.00 -5.75
C LEU A 379 -18.77 0.09 -6.80
N ASN A 380 -18.72 -0.22 -8.09
CA ASN A 380 -19.05 0.71 -9.17
C ASN A 380 -20.54 1.08 -9.11
N PRO A 381 -20.90 2.36 -8.92
CA PRO A 381 -22.31 2.77 -8.81
C PRO A 381 -23.18 2.35 -9.99
N ARG A 382 -22.59 2.24 -11.20
CA ARG A 382 -23.29 1.79 -12.42
C ARG A 382 -23.92 0.40 -12.26
N LEU A 383 -23.33 -0.52 -11.48
CA LEU A 383 -23.86 -1.88 -11.27
C LEU A 383 -25.13 -1.95 -10.42
N THR A 384 -25.42 -0.89 -9.66
CA THR A 384 -26.55 -0.88 -8.73
C THR A 384 -27.47 0.30 -9.03
N GLU A 385 -27.53 0.72 -10.29
CA GLU A 385 -28.39 1.79 -10.76
C GLU A 385 -29.87 1.44 -10.51
N GLY A 386 -30.58 2.34 -9.83
CA GLY A 386 -31.97 2.13 -9.42
C GLY A 386 -32.14 1.34 -8.12
N VAL A 387 -31.06 0.92 -7.46
CA VAL A 387 -31.08 0.39 -6.09
C VAL A 387 -30.75 1.51 -5.12
N ASP A 388 -31.57 1.70 -4.09
CA ASP A 388 -31.37 2.73 -3.06
C ASP A 388 -30.04 2.54 -2.31
N ASP A 389 -29.28 3.61 -2.08
CA ASP A 389 -27.98 3.52 -1.41
C ASP A 389 -28.10 3.12 0.07
N SER A 390 -29.25 3.37 0.69
CA SER A 390 -29.51 3.01 2.08
C SER A 390 -29.54 1.50 2.31
N VAL A 391 -29.92 0.68 1.32
CA VAL A 391 -29.99 -0.77 1.47
C VAL A 391 -28.66 -1.48 1.18
N LYS A 392 -27.62 -0.72 0.82
CA LYS A 392 -26.30 -1.22 0.41
C LYS A 392 -25.31 -1.22 1.57
N PHE A 393 -24.56 -2.30 1.71
CA PHE A 393 -23.38 -2.38 2.57
C PHE A 393 -22.13 -2.59 1.71
N LYS A 394 -21.18 -1.66 1.77
CA LYS A 394 -20.03 -1.58 0.86
C LYS A 394 -18.75 -2.01 1.58
N ILE A 395 -18.08 -3.04 1.07
CA ILE A 395 -16.84 -3.61 1.61
C ILE A 395 -15.76 -3.57 0.54
N TYR A 396 -14.57 -3.10 0.93
CA TYR A 396 -13.37 -3.17 0.12
C TYR A 396 -12.35 -4.08 0.80
N VAL A 397 -11.85 -5.08 0.07
CA VAL A 397 -10.85 -6.05 0.53
C VAL A 397 -9.51 -5.67 -0.10
N SER A 398 -8.58 -5.22 0.74
CA SER A 398 -7.22 -4.78 0.38
C SER A 398 -6.16 -5.72 0.92
#